data_AF-V5GFP4-F1
#
_entry.id   AF-V5GFP4-F1
#
_cell.length_a   1.000
_cell.length_b   1.000
_cell.length_c   1.000
_cell.angle_alpha   90.00
_cell.angle_beta   90.00
_cell.angle_gamma   90.00
#
_symmetry.space_group_name_H-M   'P 1'
#
loop_
_entity.id
_entity.type
_entity.pdbx_description
1 polymer ?
#
loop_
_entity_poly.entity_id
_entity_poly.type
_entity_poly.pdbx_seq_one_letter_code
_entity_poly.pdbx_strand_id
1 'polypeptide(L)'
;KIDEAKKEAEKRAKMLEELDAQFGVSEVVESEKREKMRQKYSERDLKGLTVEHDLDSFMEERTTILTLKDKGVLDEDEDVLVNVNMLDNERYRKSVENKKKKILYNAYEDDEFDEFGNPKEKSLLSKYDEEINGAKKDSFKIGYDNAIERKQA
;
A
#
# COMPACT_ATOMS: atom_id res chain seq x y z
N LYS A 1 -10.28 8.77 -43.31
CA LYS A 1 -9.23 9.47 -42.53
C LYS A 1 -8.88 8.73 -41.24
N ILE A 2 -9.82 8.53 -40.29
CA ILE A 2 -9.53 7.81 -39.03
C ILE A 2 -9.23 6.32 -39.27
N ASP A 3 -9.99 5.65 -40.14
CA ASP A 3 -9.81 4.20 -40.38
C ASP A 3 -8.52 3.86 -41.14
N GLU A 4 -8.07 4.78 -41.98
CA GLU A 4 -6.84 4.65 -42.75
C GLU A 4 -5.61 4.85 -41.85
N ALA A 5 -5.67 5.86 -40.98
CA ALA A 5 -4.66 6.08 -39.93
C ALA A 5 -4.59 4.90 -38.94
N LYS A 6 -5.74 4.29 -38.58
CA LYS A 6 -5.77 3.07 -37.77
C LYS A 6 -5.10 1.89 -38.47
N LYS A 7 -5.41 1.65 -39.75
CA LYS A 7 -4.79 0.57 -40.54
C LYS A 7 -3.28 0.76 -40.73
N GLU A 8 -2.83 1.99 -40.90
CA GLU A 8 -1.39 2.30 -41.01
C GLU A 8 -0.68 2.11 -39.67
N ALA A 9 -1.28 2.57 -38.56
CA ALA A 9 -0.78 2.35 -37.22
C ALA A 9 -0.68 0.85 -36.89
N GLU A 10 -1.69 0.05 -37.27
CA GLU A 10 -1.72 -1.39 -37.06
C GLU A 10 -0.62 -2.11 -37.86
N LYS A 11 -0.42 -1.75 -39.13
CA LYS A 11 0.68 -2.28 -39.95
C LYS A 11 2.05 -1.94 -39.36
N ARG A 12 2.21 -0.70 -38.87
CA ARG A 12 3.44 -0.23 -38.25
C ARG A 12 3.71 -0.92 -36.91
N ALA A 13 2.68 -1.11 -36.10
CA ALA A 13 2.77 -1.87 -34.85
C ALA A 13 3.17 -3.32 -35.11
N LYS A 14 2.55 -3.98 -36.11
CA LYS A 14 2.89 -5.35 -36.48
C LYS A 14 4.33 -5.50 -36.98
N MET A 15 4.82 -4.56 -37.80
CA MET A 15 6.23 -4.57 -38.23
C MET A 15 7.19 -4.37 -37.04
N LEU A 16 6.84 -3.50 -36.09
CA LEU A 16 7.64 -3.28 -34.89
C LEU A 16 7.67 -4.54 -33.99
N GLU A 17 6.54 -5.22 -33.84
CA GLU A 17 6.44 -6.46 -33.07
C GLU A 17 7.28 -7.60 -33.69
N GLU A 18 7.24 -7.75 -35.02
CA GLU A 18 8.05 -8.73 -35.74
C GLU A 18 9.55 -8.44 -35.61
N LEU A 19 9.95 -7.17 -35.70
CA LEU A 19 11.33 -6.75 -35.47
C LEU A 19 11.77 -6.98 -34.02
N ASP A 20 10.91 -6.72 -33.04
CA ASP A 20 11.25 -6.94 -31.62
C ASP A 20 11.36 -8.44 -31.30
N ALA A 21 10.49 -9.28 -31.86
CA ALA A 21 10.57 -10.74 -31.71
C ALA A 21 11.88 -11.32 -32.27
N GLN A 22 12.46 -10.68 -33.29
CA GLN A 22 13.67 -11.15 -33.97
C GLN A 22 14.96 -10.58 -33.38
N PHE A 23 14.94 -9.34 -32.88
CA PHE A 23 16.13 -8.64 -32.38
C PHE A 23 16.17 -8.44 -30.86
N GLY A 24 15.06 -8.65 -30.13
CA GLY A 24 14.99 -8.53 -28.66
C GLY A 24 15.37 -7.15 -28.13
N VAL A 25 15.27 -6.10 -28.96
CA VAL A 25 15.79 -4.76 -28.65
C VAL A 25 15.05 -4.15 -27.46
N SER A 26 13.74 -4.42 -27.32
CA SER A 26 12.95 -3.95 -26.18
C SER A 26 13.51 -4.46 -24.85
N GLU A 27 13.91 -5.74 -24.78
CA GLU A 27 14.46 -6.34 -23.55
C GLU A 27 15.81 -5.73 -23.17
N VAL A 28 16.68 -5.46 -24.17
CA VAL A 28 17.97 -4.80 -23.94
C VAL A 28 17.76 -3.34 -23.48
N VAL A 29 16.82 -2.62 -24.09
CA VAL A 29 16.51 -1.24 -23.68
C VAL A 29 15.88 -1.19 -22.30
N GLU A 30 14.98 -2.11 -21.96
CA GLU A 30 14.39 -2.21 -20.62
C GLU A 30 15.45 -2.56 -19.56
N SER A 31 16.32 -3.54 -19.84
CA SER A 31 17.38 -3.92 -18.91
C SER A 31 18.36 -2.78 -18.67
N GLU A 32 18.80 -2.07 -19.71
CA GLU A 32 19.63 -0.86 -19.56
C GLU A 32 18.94 0.22 -18.72
N LYS A 33 17.64 0.44 -18.92
CA LYS A 33 16.88 1.40 -18.10
C LYS A 33 16.82 0.93 -16.65
N ARG A 34 16.54 -0.34 -16.40
CA ARG A 34 16.52 -0.92 -15.03
C ARG A 34 17.88 -0.78 -14.35
N GLU A 35 18.97 -1.05 -15.06
CA GLU A 35 20.33 -0.87 -14.55
C GLU A 35 20.64 0.59 -14.23
N LYS A 36 20.33 1.51 -15.15
CA LYS A 36 20.51 2.96 -14.93
C LYS A 36 19.70 3.46 -13.73
N MET A 37 18.49 2.95 -13.52
CA MET A 37 17.65 3.31 -12.39
C MET A 37 18.16 2.71 -11.08
N ARG A 38 18.61 1.44 -11.10
CA ARG A 38 19.24 0.76 -9.95
C ARG A 38 20.54 1.43 -9.50
N GLN A 39 21.29 2.03 -10.43
CA GLN A 39 22.48 2.81 -10.09
C GLN A 39 22.14 4.17 -9.46
N LYS A 40 20.98 4.76 -9.82
CA LYS A 40 20.53 6.05 -9.29
C LYS A 40 19.88 5.96 -7.92
N TYR A 41 19.11 4.91 -7.69
CA TYR A 41 18.35 4.72 -6.45
C TYR A 41 18.71 3.38 -5.84
N SER A 42 19.15 3.43 -4.59
CA SER A 42 19.62 2.31 -3.80
C SER A 42 18.82 2.19 -2.50
N GLU A 43 19.08 1.14 -1.73
CA GLU A 43 18.47 0.93 -0.40
C GLU A 43 18.68 2.10 0.56
N ARG A 44 19.77 2.85 0.39
CA ARG A 44 20.09 4.03 1.21
C ARG A 44 19.09 5.16 0.98
N ASP A 45 18.56 5.27 -0.23
CA ASP A 45 17.63 6.32 -0.63
C ASP A 45 16.19 6.01 -0.19
N LEU A 46 15.92 4.75 0.16
CA LEU A 46 14.65 4.32 0.74
C LEU A 46 14.63 4.45 2.28
N LYS A 47 15.80 4.61 2.90
CA LYS A 47 15.93 4.72 4.35
C LYS A 47 15.25 6.00 4.84
N GLY A 48 14.35 5.85 5.81
CA GLY A 48 13.62 6.96 6.40
C GLY A 48 12.29 7.27 5.73
N LEU A 49 11.88 6.55 4.68
CA LEU A 49 10.50 6.62 4.22
C LEU A 49 9.58 5.82 5.14
N THR A 50 8.35 6.31 5.30
CA THR A 50 7.32 5.66 6.10
C THR A 50 6.47 4.77 5.21
N VAL A 51 6.14 3.57 5.69
CA VAL A 51 5.23 2.64 5.01
C VAL A 51 3.97 2.52 5.86
N GLU A 52 2.81 2.79 5.27
CA GLU A 52 1.51 2.78 5.97
C GLU A 52 0.79 1.45 5.73
N HIS A 53 1.42 0.37 6.19
CA HIS A 53 0.86 -0.99 6.26
C HIS A 53 1.47 -1.74 7.45
N ASP A 54 0.73 -2.71 7.98
CA ASP A 54 1.27 -3.62 8.99
C ASP A 54 2.30 -4.58 8.37
N LEU A 55 3.32 -4.93 9.15
CA LEU A 55 4.38 -5.86 8.75
C LEU A 55 3.84 -7.24 8.38
N ASP A 56 2.81 -7.73 9.09
CA ASP A 56 2.25 -9.07 8.82
C ASP A 56 1.49 -9.13 7.49
N SER A 57 1.12 -7.97 6.96
CA SER A 57 0.45 -7.89 5.67
C SER A 57 1.41 -8.16 4.51
N PHE A 58 2.73 -8.09 4.75
CA PHE A 58 3.76 -8.48 3.79
C PHE A 58 4.04 -9.98 3.92
N MET A 59 3.54 -10.76 2.95
CA MET A 59 3.89 -12.18 2.85
C MET A 59 5.36 -12.33 2.43
N GLU A 60 6.16 -13.07 3.19
CA GLU A 60 7.62 -13.22 2.98
C GLU A 60 8.02 -13.68 1.57
N GLU A 61 7.16 -14.42 0.88
CA GLU A 61 7.43 -14.97 -0.45
C GLU A 61 6.97 -14.09 -1.62
N ARG A 62 6.38 -12.91 -1.36
CA ARG A 62 5.81 -12.06 -2.42
C ARG A 62 6.47 -10.68 -2.42
N THR A 63 7.02 -10.32 -3.58
CA THR A 63 7.47 -8.95 -3.82
C THR A 63 6.27 -8.05 -4.07
N THR A 64 6.07 -7.07 -3.18
CA THR A 64 4.97 -6.11 -3.26
C THR A 64 5.49 -4.76 -3.74
N ILE A 65 4.85 -4.20 -4.76
CA ILE A 65 5.20 -2.87 -5.27
C ILE A 65 4.53 -1.81 -4.40
N LEU A 66 5.31 -0.89 -3.84
CA LEU A 66 4.81 0.26 -3.10
C LEU A 66 4.78 1.50 -3.98
N THR A 67 3.77 2.33 -3.79
CA THR A 67 3.54 3.58 -4.51
C THR A 67 3.46 4.74 -3.54
N LEU A 68 3.86 5.94 -3.98
CA LEU A 68 3.74 7.14 -3.17
C LEU A 68 2.26 7.47 -2.95
N LYS A 69 1.88 7.72 -1.70
CA LYS A 69 0.53 8.16 -1.34
C LYS A 69 0.28 9.57 -1.89
N ASP A 70 -0.92 9.79 -2.41
CA ASP A 70 -1.33 11.12 -2.87
C ASP A 70 -1.36 12.12 -1.71
N LYS A 71 -0.82 13.31 -1.94
CA LYS A 71 -0.64 14.34 -0.92
C LYS A 71 -0.68 15.73 -1.57
N GLY A 72 -1.21 16.72 -0.84
CA GLY A 72 -1.16 18.11 -1.27
C GLY A 72 0.29 18.61 -1.36
N VAL A 73 0.58 19.38 -2.41
CA VAL A 73 1.95 19.89 -2.67
C VAL A 73 2.42 20.86 -1.58
N LEU A 74 1.49 21.54 -0.91
CA LEU A 74 1.77 22.49 0.16
C LEU A 74 1.74 21.87 1.56
N ASP A 75 1.36 20.59 1.67
CA ASP A 75 1.30 19.92 2.96
C ASP A 75 2.74 19.57 3.39
N GLU A 76 3.09 19.88 4.65
CA GLU A 76 4.46 19.70 5.18
C GLU A 76 4.71 18.29 5.75
N ASP A 77 3.74 17.36 5.64
CA ASP A 77 3.86 16.00 6.20
C ASP A 77 5.00 15.17 5.57
N GLU A 78 5.39 14.05 6.16
CA GLU A 78 6.36 13.14 5.53
C GLU A 78 5.73 12.38 4.33
N ASP A 79 6.54 12.04 3.34
CA ASP A 79 6.13 11.18 2.23
C ASP A 79 5.90 9.73 2.72
N VAL A 80 4.79 9.14 2.27
CA VAL A 80 4.32 7.83 2.72
C VAL A 80 4.19 6.86 1.55
N LEU A 81 4.64 5.62 1.74
CA LEU A 81 4.53 4.53 0.79
C LEU A 81 3.35 3.61 1.12
N VAL A 82 2.55 3.32 0.11
CA VAL A 82 1.32 2.52 0.20
C VAL A 82 1.22 1.59 -1.01
N ASN A 83 0.76 0.36 -0.79
CA ASN A 83 0.30 -0.51 -1.87
C ASN A 83 -1.21 -0.30 -2.09
N VAL A 84 -1.60 -0.05 -3.34
CA VAL A 84 -2.99 0.21 -3.72
C VAL A 84 -3.92 -0.98 -3.40
N ASN A 85 -3.49 -2.20 -3.74
CA ASN A 85 -4.30 -3.40 -3.51
C ASN A 85 -4.48 -3.68 -2.02
N MET A 86 -3.44 -3.47 -1.21
CA MET A 86 -3.52 -3.65 0.24
C MET A 86 -4.44 -2.60 0.87
N LEU A 87 -4.36 -1.35 0.44
CA LEU A 87 -5.24 -0.28 0.90
C LEU A 87 -6.71 -0.56 0.58
N ASP A 88 -7.01 -1.09 -0.61
CA ASP A 88 -8.37 -1.48 -0.98
C ASP A 88 -8.88 -2.66 -0.14
N ASN A 89 -8.04 -3.66 0.12
CA ASN A 89 -8.37 -4.80 0.97
C ASN A 89 -8.66 -4.36 2.42
N GLU A 90 -7.83 -3.48 2.98
CA GLU A 90 -8.02 -2.93 4.33
C GLU A 90 -9.33 -2.14 4.43
N ARG A 91 -9.60 -1.26 3.45
CA ARG A 91 -10.86 -0.51 3.37
C ARG A 91 -12.06 -1.43 3.27
N TYR A 92 -11.97 -2.48 2.46
CA TYR A 92 -13.03 -3.48 2.33
C TYR A 92 -13.26 -4.21 3.66
N ARG A 93 -12.20 -4.70 4.31
CA ARG A 93 -12.27 -5.36 5.61
C ARG A 93 -12.95 -4.46 6.65
N LYS A 94 -12.54 -3.20 6.73
CA LYS A 94 -13.15 -2.21 7.64
C LYS A 94 -14.62 -1.97 7.33
N SER A 95 -15.00 -1.87 6.05
CA SER A 95 -16.40 -1.72 5.66
C SER A 95 -17.26 -2.92 6.09
N VAL A 96 -16.73 -4.14 5.95
CA VAL A 96 -17.40 -5.36 6.40
C VAL A 96 -17.52 -5.40 7.93
N GLU A 97 -16.47 -5.03 8.66
CA GLU A 97 -16.49 -4.94 10.12
C GLU A 97 -17.50 -3.91 10.60
N ASN A 98 -17.54 -2.72 10.01
CA ASN A 98 -18.52 -1.68 10.34
C ASN A 98 -19.96 -2.15 10.09
N LYS A 99 -20.19 -2.91 9.01
CA LYS A 99 -21.50 -3.53 8.73
C LYS A 99 -21.86 -4.63 9.74
N LYS A 100 -20.87 -5.38 10.23
CA LYS A 100 -21.05 -6.41 11.27
C LYS A 100 -21.30 -5.79 12.64
N LYS A 101 -20.57 -4.72 12.98
CA LYS A 101 -20.71 -3.90 14.20
C LYS A 101 -22.02 -3.09 14.23
N LYS A 102 -23.09 -3.56 13.57
CA LYS A 102 -24.43 -2.97 13.64
C LYS A 102 -24.71 -2.64 15.10
N ILE A 103 -24.88 -1.35 15.37
CA ILE A 103 -25.05 -0.76 16.70
C ILE A 103 -26.40 -1.24 17.25
N LEU A 104 -26.45 -2.46 17.77
CA LEU A 104 -27.43 -2.82 18.78
C LEU A 104 -26.97 -2.08 20.03
N TYR A 105 -27.75 -1.07 20.43
CA TYR A 105 -27.55 -0.44 21.73
C TYR A 105 -27.77 -1.51 22.80
N ASN A 106 -26.69 -2.08 23.31
CA ASN A 106 -26.73 -3.01 24.42
C ASN A 106 -26.20 -2.29 25.66
N ALA A 107 -27.12 -1.85 26.53
CA ALA A 107 -26.82 -1.10 27.76
C ALA A 107 -26.10 -1.94 28.84
N TYR A 108 -25.89 -3.24 28.59
CA TYR A 108 -25.29 -4.19 29.53
C TYR A 108 -24.02 -4.88 28.98
N GLU A 109 -23.51 -4.46 27.80
CA GLU A 109 -22.30 -5.00 27.17
C GLU A 109 -21.05 -4.13 27.46
N ASP A 110 -20.98 -3.57 28.66
CA ASP A 110 -19.85 -2.72 29.07
C ASP A 110 -18.60 -3.52 29.46
N ASP A 111 -18.70 -4.83 29.63
CA ASP A 111 -17.56 -5.68 29.98
C ASP A 111 -16.92 -6.33 28.72
N GLU A 112 -16.19 -5.54 27.93
CA GLU A 112 -15.24 -6.11 26.97
C GLU A 112 -14.01 -6.62 27.73
N PHE A 113 -13.83 -7.93 27.80
CA PHE A 113 -12.65 -8.55 28.39
C PHE A 113 -11.54 -8.74 27.34
N ASP A 114 -10.28 -8.57 27.75
CA ASP A 114 -9.13 -8.96 26.93
C ASP A 114 -9.00 -10.50 26.80
N GLU A 115 -8.04 -10.98 26.00
CA GLU A 115 -7.77 -12.42 25.80
C GLU A 115 -7.35 -13.15 27.11
N PHE A 116 -7.09 -12.40 28.17
CA PHE A 116 -6.73 -12.86 29.51
C PHE A 116 -7.85 -12.68 30.55
N GLY A 117 -9.04 -12.22 30.16
CA GLY A 117 -10.18 -12.05 31.06
C GLY A 117 -10.17 -10.79 31.93
N ASN A 118 -9.37 -9.77 31.59
CA ASN A 118 -9.37 -8.48 32.29
C ASN A 118 -10.32 -7.48 31.62
N PRO A 119 -11.09 -6.68 32.39
CA PRO A 119 -11.98 -5.67 31.83
C PRO A 119 -11.17 -4.55 31.15
N LYS A 120 -11.43 -4.32 29.85
CA LYS A 120 -10.87 -3.17 29.12
C LYS A 120 -11.72 -1.94 29.40
N GLU A 121 -11.10 -0.90 29.95
CA GLU A 121 -11.72 0.42 30.04
C GLU A 121 -11.94 0.98 28.63
N LYS A 122 -13.20 1.00 28.17
CA LYS A 122 -13.56 1.73 26.96
C LYS A 122 -13.44 3.23 27.25
N SER A 123 -12.65 3.94 26.44
CA SER A 123 -12.71 5.40 26.38
C SER A 123 -14.17 5.83 26.17
N LEU A 124 -14.65 6.80 26.96
CA LEU A 124 -16.01 7.35 26.90
C LEU A 124 -16.42 7.78 25.48
N LEU A 125 -15.44 8.10 24.62
CA LEU A 125 -15.62 8.52 23.24
C LEU A 125 -15.08 7.52 22.19
N SER A 126 -14.92 6.24 22.55
CA SER A 126 -14.44 5.18 21.65
C SER A 126 -15.16 5.11 20.29
N LYS A 127 -16.46 5.44 20.25
CA LYS A 127 -17.25 5.50 19.01
C LYS A 127 -16.87 6.66 18.09
N TYR A 128 -16.35 7.74 18.65
CA TYR A 128 -16.05 8.99 17.95
C TYR A 128 -14.55 9.17 17.70
N ASP A 129 -13.70 8.50 18.49
CA ASP A 129 -12.24 8.55 18.31
C ASP A 129 -11.84 8.16 16.87
N GLU A 130 -12.52 7.17 16.27
CA GLU A 130 -12.29 6.77 14.87
C GLU A 130 -12.80 7.77 13.81
N GLU A 131 -13.87 8.52 14.10
CA GLU A 131 -14.42 9.52 13.17
C GLU A 131 -13.62 10.83 13.23
N ILE A 132 -13.16 11.21 14.42
CA ILE A 132 -12.45 12.47 14.67
C ILE A 132 -10.97 12.36 14.27
N ASN A 133 -10.28 11.29 14.70
CA ASN A 133 -8.84 11.13 14.44
C ASN A 133 -8.56 10.25 13.21
N GLY A 134 -9.60 9.72 12.58
CA GLY A 134 -9.47 8.75 11.49
C GLY A 134 -9.06 7.35 11.99
N ALA A 135 -9.08 6.39 11.08
CA ALA A 135 -8.62 5.04 11.36
C ALA A 135 -7.11 5.08 11.68
N LYS A 136 -6.71 4.71 12.90
CA LYS A 136 -5.31 4.46 13.21
C LYS A 136 -4.83 3.32 12.31
N LYS A 137 -3.83 3.60 11.48
CA LYS A 137 -3.18 2.59 10.65
C LYS A 137 -1.80 2.30 11.21
N ASP A 138 -1.42 1.04 11.15
CA ASP A 138 -0.07 0.63 11.51
C ASP A 138 0.90 1.15 10.45
N SER A 139 2.04 1.66 10.91
CA SER A 139 3.09 2.19 10.05
C SER A 139 4.46 1.91 10.64
N PHE A 140 5.47 1.81 9.77
CA PHE A 140 6.86 1.61 10.18
C PHE A 140 7.81 2.40 9.27
N LYS A 141 8.99 2.75 9.80
CA LYS A 141 10.00 3.55 9.09
C LYS A 141 11.16 2.70 8.59
N ILE A 142 11.42 2.72 7.28
CA ILE A 142 12.43 1.88 6.65
C ILE A 142 13.83 2.22 7.18
N GLY A 143 14.55 1.21 7.68
CA GLY A 143 15.97 1.30 8.10
C GLY A 143 16.24 2.06 9.40
N TYR A 144 15.21 2.54 10.09
CA TYR A 144 15.31 3.08 11.45
C TYR A 144 14.57 2.20 12.46
N ASP A 145 13.43 1.65 12.06
CA ASP A 145 12.66 0.76 12.91
C ASP A 145 13.14 -0.68 12.78
N ASN A 146 13.49 -1.28 13.91
CA ASN A 146 13.49 -2.74 14.09
C ASN A 146 12.04 -3.21 14.27
N ALA A 147 11.22 -2.95 13.26
CA ALA A 147 9.78 -3.18 13.32
C ALA A 147 9.46 -4.67 13.61
N ILE A 148 10.30 -5.57 13.10
CA ILE A 148 10.23 -7.02 13.36
C ILE A 148 10.50 -7.35 14.84
N GLU A 149 11.53 -6.75 15.45
CA GLU A 149 11.89 -7.03 16.86
C GLU A 149 10.81 -6.54 17.82
N ARG A 150 10.22 -5.37 17.57
CA ARG A 150 9.12 -4.83 18.40
C ARG A 150 7.88 -5.71 18.42
N LYS A 151 7.65 -6.49 17.36
CA LYS A 151 6.49 -7.37 17.26
C LYS A 151 6.71 -8.73 17.91
N GLN A 152 7.97 -9.12 18.11
CA GLN A 152 8.36 -10.36 18.78
C GLN A 152 8.54 -10.19 20.31
N ALA A 153 8.68 -8.95 20.79
CA ALA A 153 8.81 -8.60 22.20
C ALA A 153 7.44 -8.44 22.88
#